data_AF-A0A7S3GSA1-F1
#
_entry.id   AF-A0A7S3GSA1-F1
#
_cell.length_a   1.000
_cell.length_b   1.000
_cell.length_c   1.000
_cell.angle_alpha   90.00
_cell.angle_beta   90.00
_cell.angle_gamma   90.00
#
_symmetry.space_group_name_H-M   'P 1'
#
loop_
_entity.id
_entity.type
_entity.pdbx_description
1 polymer ?
#
loop_
_entity_poly.entity_id
_entity_poly.type
_entity_poly.pdbx_seq_one_letter_code
_entity_poly.pdbx_strand_id
1 'polypeptide(L)'
;VGITIYLMIVMLWFFGELPARALSPMFFADPAGAIVGKFLSHNYPHANKRWIDKKTIGGSFAVLVVTCATLLVFYPPMPRSTLVALSVAAMVAEAVGGKYDNLALAFVVIGGYYLLVGSA
;
A
#
# COMPACT_ATOMS: atom_id res chain seq x y z
N VAL A 1 6.45 16.23 5.02
CA VAL A 1 6.70 15.47 6.27
C VAL A 1 6.56 13.97 6.03
N GLY A 2 5.37 13.44 5.70
CA GLY A 2 5.19 12.00 5.43
C GLY A 2 6.15 11.42 4.39
N ILE A 3 6.23 12.04 3.20
CA ILE A 3 7.17 11.64 2.13
C ILE A 3 8.64 11.75 2.56
N THR A 4 8.99 12.77 3.34
CA THR A 4 10.37 12.99 3.81
C THR A 4 10.81 11.89 4.78
N ILE A 5 9.95 11.53 5.74
CA ILE A 5 10.21 10.45 6.70
C ILE A 5 10.27 9.11 5.94
N TYR A 6 9.38 8.91 4.96
CA TYR A 6 9.40 7.74 4.10
C TYR A 6 10.73 7.61 3.34
N LEU A 7 11.20 8.66 2.68
CA LEU A 7 12.47 8.63 1.95
C LEU A 7 13.66 8.33 2.85
N MET A 8 13.65 8.79 4.11
CA MET A 8 14.67 8.41 5.09
C MET A 8 14.62 6.91 5.40
N ILE A 9 13.43 6.31 5.58
CA ILE A 9 13.27 4.87 5.79
C ILE A 9 13.77 4.09 4.56
N VAL A 10 13.41 4.53 3.35
CA VAL A 10 13.88 3.91 2.10
C VAL A 10 15.40 3.98 1.99
N MET A 11 16.00 5.14 2.25
CA MET A 11 17.46 5.28 2.25
C MET A 11 18.12 4.33 3.24
N LEU A 12 17.60 4.22 4.46
CA LEU A 12 18.09 3.26 5.45
C LEU A 12 17.93 1.80 4.99
N TRP A 13 16.83 1.48 4.30
CA TRP A 13 16.56 0.15 3.75
C TRP A 13 17.57 -0.25 2.67
N PHE A 14 17.87 0.68 1.76
CA PHE A 14 18.88 0.49 0.72
C PHE A 14 20.30 0.50 1.30
N PHE A 15 20.56 1.32 2.32
CA PHE A 15 21.83 1.32 3.04
C PHE A 15 22.08 -0.02 3.74
N GLY A 16 21.03 -0.66 4.25
CA GLY A 16 21.08 -2.02 4.82
C GLY A 16 21.06 -3.15 3.80
N GLU A 17 21.16 -2.85 2.49
CA GLU A 17 21.11 -3.83 1.38
C GLU A 17 19.89 -4.76 1.42
N LEU A 18 18.79 -4.30 2.04
CA LEU A 18 17.57 -5.10 2.18
C LEU A 18 16.82 -5.19 0.84
N PRO A 19 16.09 -6.30 0.59
CA PRO A 19 15.44 -6.53 -0.69
C PRO A 19 14.39 -5.46 -0.99
N ALA A 20 14.60 -4.73 -2.09
CA ALA A 20 13.67 -3.70 -2.58
C ALA A 20 12.27 -4.26 -2.91
N ARG A 21 12.16 -5.58 -3.10
CA ARG A 21 10.88 -6.28 -3.28
C ARG A 21 9.93 -6.08 -2.10
N ALA A 22 10.44 -5.93 -0.88
CA ALA A 22 9.61 -5.66 0.29
C ALA A 22 8.85 -4.32 0.16
N LEU A 23 9.46 -3.32 -0.47
CA LEU A 23 8.89 -1.97 -0.62
C LEU A 23 8.01 -1.81 -1.88
N SER A 24 8.00 -2.78 -2.80
CA SER A 24 7.35 -2.63 -4.10
C SER A 24 5.85 -2.28 -4.03
N PRO A 25 5.03 -2.85 -3.12
CA PRO A 25 3.60 -2.51 -3.07
C PRO A 25 3.35 -1.04 -2.78
N MET A 26 4.27 -0.37 -2.06
CA MET A 26 4.11 1.05 -1.76
C MET A 26 4.33 1.94 -2.98
N PHE A 27 5.33 1.64 -3.80
CA PHE A 27 5.63 2.43 -5.00
C PHE A 27 4.52 2.37 -6.04
N PHE A 28 3.70 1.32 -6.04
CA PHE A 28 2.61 1.16 -6.98
C PHE A 28 1.24 1.50 -6.37
N ALA A 29 0.97 1.11 -5.13
CA ALA A 29 -0.35 1.26 -4.54
C ALA A 29 -0.70 2.72 -4.21
N ASP A 30 0.23 3.52 -3.69
CA ASP A 30 -0.02 4.94 -3.37
C ASP A 30 -0.37 5.78 -4.62
N PRO A 31 0.45 5.80 -5.70
CA PRO A 31 0.08 6.53 -6.91
C PRO A 31 -1.17 5.95 -7.58
N ALA A 32 -1.38 4.63 -7.54
CA ALA A 32 -2.60 4.03 -8.09
C ALA A 32 -3.86 4.50 -7.35
N GLY A 33 -3.83 4.52 -6.01
CA GLY A 33 -4.94 5.02 -5.20
C GLY A 33 -5.26 6.48 -5.48
N ALA A 34 -4.22 7.32 -5.61
CA ALA A 34 -4.37 8.73 -5.92
C ALA A 34 -4.90 8.97 -7.35
N ILE A 35 -4.35 8.28 -8.35
CA ILE A 35 -4.74 8.42 -9.76
C ILE A 35 -6.17 7.92 -9.97
N VAL A 36 -6.47 6.70 -9.52
CA VAL A 36 -7.80 6.09 -9.72
C VAL A 36 -8.84 6.84 -8.89
N GLY A 37 -8.53 7.21 -7.65
CA GLY A 37 -9.42 8.01 -6.81
C GLY A 37 -9.74 9.37 -7.44
N LYS A 38 -8.73 10.08 -7.95
CA LYS A 38 -8.94 11.39 -8.61
C LYS A 38 -9.69 11.24 -9.94
N PHE A 39 -9.38 10.22 -10.72
CA PHE A 39 -10.07 9.92 -11.97
C PHE A 39 -11.55 9.59 -11.76
N LEU A 40 -11.87 8.72 -10.79
CA LEU A 40 -13.26 8.39 -10.44
C LEU A 40 -14.00 9.59 -9.86
N SER A 41 -13.36 10.41 -9.02
CA SER A 41 -14.00 11.63 -8.51
C SER A 41 -14.27 12.67 -9.60
N HIS A 42 -13.46 12.70 -10.66
CA HIS A 42 -13.64 13.61 -11.79
C HIS A 42 -14.76 13.15 -12.73
N ASN A 43 -14.76 11.86 -13.10
CA ASN A 43 -15.70 11.32 -14.09
C ASN A 43 -17.03 10.84 -13.49
N TYR A 44 -17.03 10.39 -12.22
CA TYR A 44 -18.19 9.82 -11.55
C TYR A 44 -18.34 10.34 -10.11
N PRO A 45 -18.63 11.64 -9.93
CA PRO A 45 -18.67 12.28 -8.61
C PRO A 45 -19.74 11.70 -7.66
N HIS A 46 -20.83 11.15 -8.19
CA HIS A 46 -21.89 10.53 -7.39
C HIS A 46 -21.57 9.12 -6.90
N ALA A 47 -20.70 8.39 -7.62
CA ALA A 47 -20.31 7.03 -7.27
C ALA A 47 -19.09 6.98 -6.34
N ASN A 48 -18.16 7.93 -6.47
CA ASN A 48 -16.93 7.95 -5.68
C ASN A 48 -17.08 8.76 -4.39
N LYS A 49 -17.83 8.20 -3.43
CA LYS A 49 -17.95 8.81 -2.09
C LYS A 49 -16.60 8.80 -1.37
N ARG A 50 -16.34 9.90 -0.66
CA ARG A 50 -15.27 9.96 0.34
C ARG A 50 -15.67 9.12 1.53
N TRP A 51 -14.73 8.40 2.12
CA TRP A 51 -15.00 7.57 3.29
C TRP A 51 -14.26 8.06 4.53
N ILE A 52 -12.93 8.14 4.46
CA ILE A 52 -12.05 8.60 5.53
C ILE A 52 -11.35 9.86 5.03
N ASP A 53 -11.77 10.99 5.59
CA ASP A 53 -11.28 12.32 5.30
C ASP A 53 -11.32 12.66 3.79
N LYS A 54 -10.17 12.70 3.12
CA LYS A 54 -10.06 12.99 1.67
C LYS A 54 -9.95 11.74 0.79
N LYS A 55 -9.84 10.55 1.37
CA LYS A 55 -9.67 9.29 0.63
C LYS A 55 -11.03 8.79 0.12
N THR A 56 -11.04 8.24 -1.08
CA THR A 56 -12.26 7.81 -1.77
C THR A 56 -12.34 6.30 -1.85
N ILE A 57 -13.55 5.75 -1.84
CA ILE A 57 -13.77 4.30 -1.91
C ILE A 57 -13.09 3.71 -3.15
N GLY A 58 -13.19 4.40 -4.29
CA GLY A 58 -12.53 3.97 -5.54
C GLY A 58 -10.99 4.00 -5.48
N GLY A 59 -10.41 4.90 -4.70
CA GLY A 59 -8.95 4.97 -4.51
C GLY A 59 -8.47 3.82 -3.63
N SER A 60 -9.16 3.56 -2.53
CA SER A 60 -8.85 2.44 -1.64
C SER A 60 -9.05 1.08 -2.33
N PHE A 61 -10.06 0.94 -3.19
CA PHE A 61 -10.22 -0.26 -4.00
C PHE A 61 -9.05 -0.45 -4.99
N ALA A 62 -8.56 0.62 -5.61
CA ALA A 62 -7.37 0.56 -6.47
C ALA A 62 -6.12 0.14 -5.69
N VAL A 63 -5.94 0.66 -4.48
CA VAL A 63 -4.84 0.26 -3.57
C VAL A 63 -4.93 -1.22 -3.23
N LEU A 64 -6.13 -1.74 -2.94
CA LEU A 64 -6.33 -3.16 -2.70
C LEU A 64 -5.93 -4.02 -3.91
N VAL A 65 -6.40 -3.67 -5.10
CA VAL A 65 -6.12 -4.43 -6.34
C VAL A 65 -4.64 -4.36 -6.70
N VAL A 66 -4.02 -3.18 -6.64
CA VAL A 66 -2.61 -3.01 -6.98
C VAL A 66 -1.69 -3.63 -5.94
N THR A 67 -2.03 -3.55 -4.65
CA THR A 67 -1.29 -4.25 -3.60
C THR A 67 -1.36 -5.76 -3.80
N CYS A 68 -2.56 -6.30 -4.08
CA CYS A 68 -2.77 -7.71 -4.38
C CYS A 68 -1.94 -8.18 -5.59
N ALA A 69 -1.99 -7.43 -6.71
CA ALA A 69 -1.19 -7.73 -7.90
C ALA A 69 0.32 -7.66 -7.62
N THR A 70 0.76 -6.67 -6.84
CA THR A 70 2.17 -6.51 -6.51
C THR A 70 2.67 -7.62 -5.59
N LEU A 71 1.87 -8.03 -4.60
CA LEU A 71 2.13 -9.18 -3.74
C LEU A 71 2.19 -10.48 -4.55
N LEU A 72 1.34 -10.67 -5.56
CA LEU A 72 1.41 -11.85 -6.43
C LEU A 72 2.68 -11.92 -7.29
N VAL A 73 3.20 -10.77 -7.73
CA VAL A 73 4.33 -10.70 -8.66
C VAL A 73 5.69 -10.66 -7.96
N PHE A 74 5.81 -9.91 -6.86
CA PHE A 74 7.11 -9.59 -6.27
C PHE A 74 7.42 -10.34 -4.97
N TYR A 75 6.41 -10.88 -4.28
CA TYR A 75 6.60 -11.61 -3.03
C TYR A 75 6.64 -13.12 -3.27
N PRO A 76 7.25 -13.90 -2.36
CA PRO A 76 7.21 -15.37 -2.42
C PRO A 76 5.78 -15.90 -2.39
N PRO A 77 5.53 -17.11 -2.92
CA PRO A 77 4.19 -17.70 -2.95
C PRO A 77 3.62 -17.85 -1.54
N MET A 78 2.45 -17.25 -1.31
CA MET A 78 1.78 -17.19 -0.01
C MET A 78 0.42 -17.90 -0.10
N PRO A 79 -0.12 -18.40 1.02
CA PRO A 79 -1.51 -18.81 1.07
C PRO A 79 -2.44 -17.62 0.77
N ARG A 80 -3.51 -17.89 0.00
CA ARG A 80 -4.47 -16.89 -0.47
C ARG A 80 -5.08 -16.05 0.66
N SER A 81 -5.23 -16.64 1.85
CA SER A 81 -5.72 -15.96 3.05
C SER A 81 -4.80 -14.83 3.50
N THR A 82 -3.49 -15.06 3.59
CA THR A 82 -2.50 -14.05 3.99
C THR A 82 -2.41 -12.93 2.96
N LEU A 83 -2.52 -13.26 1.67
CA LEU A 83 -2.50 -12.29 0.60
C LEU A 83 -3.68 -11.31 0.68
N VAL A 84 -4.90 -11.85 0.86
CA VAL A 84 -6.09 -11.03 1.02
C VAL A 84 -6.01 -10.21 2.31
N ALA A 85 -5.57 -10.82 3.42
CA ALA A 85 -5.41 -10.13 4.70
C ALA A 85 -4.42 -8.96 4.60
N LEU A 86 -3.27 -9.15 3.96
CA LEU A 86 -2.28 -8.07 3.74
C LEU A 86 -2.79 -6.98 2.81
N SER A 87 -3.50 -7.36 1.75
CA SER A 87 -4.06 -6.38 0.80
C SER A 87 -5.14 -5.52 1.46
N VAL A 88 -5.99 -6.12 2.29
CA VAL A 88 -7.01 -5.41 3.08
C VAL A 88 -6.34 -4.55 4.15
N ALA A 89 -5.34 -5.08 4.86
CA ALA A 89 -4.60 -4.33 5.87
C ALA A 89 -3.89 -3.11 5.25
N ALA A 90 -3.29 -3.26 4.06
CA ALA A 90 -2.65 -2.17 3.34
C ALA A 90 -3.66 -1.09 2.91
N MET A 91 -4.81 -1.50 2.38
CA MET A 91 -5.91 -0.58 2.06
C MET A 91 -6.39 0.19 3.29
N VAL A 92 -6.57 -0.49 4.43
CA VAL A 92 -6.99 0.14 5.68
C VAL A 92 -5.90 1.08 6.21
N ALA A 93 -4.63 0.66 6.16
CA ALA A 93 -3.50 1.49 6.61
C ALA A 93 -3.33 2.75 5.75
N GLU A 94 -3.51 2.65 4.44
CA GLU A 94 -3.50 3.79 3.53
C GLU A 94 -4.66 4.76 3.83
N ALA A 95 -5.84 4.22 4.13
CA ALA A 95 -7.02 5.00 4.41
C ALA A 95 -6.97 5.68 5.79
N VAL A 96 -6.45 5.00 6.82
CA VAL A 96 -6.33 5.51 8.20
C VAL A 96 -5.10 6.39 8.37
N GLY A 97 -4.03 6.15 7.61
CA GLY A 97 -2.74 6.80 7.79
C GLY A 97 -2.73 8.31 7.52
N GLY A 98 -3.73 8.86 6.82
CA GLY A 98 -3.90 10.30 6.65
C GLY A 98 -2.67 10.98 6.04
N LYS A 99 -1.94 11.79 6.83
CA LYS A 99 -0.68 12.46 6.41
C LYS A 99 0.56 11.55 6.44
N TYR A 100 0.44 10.39 7.09
CA TYR A 100 1.46 9.36 7.25
C TYR A 100 1.01 8.05 6.58
N ASP A 101 0.12 8.13 5.58
CA ASP A 101 -0.38 6.99 4.79
C ASP A 101 0.74 6.14 4.21
N ASN A 102 1.76 6.78 3.64
CA ASN A 102 2.94 6.08 3.14
C ASN A 102 3.71 5.31 4.22
N LEU A 103 3.78 5.84 5.44
CA LEU A 103 4.46 5.18 6.55
C LEU A 103 3.62 4.02 7.13
N ALA A 104 2.31 4.20 7.23
CA ALA A 104 1.39 3.16 7.68
C ALA A 104 1.37 1.98 6.69
N LEU A 105 1.31 2.27 5.39
CA LEU A 105 1.39 1.26 4.34
C LEU A 105 2.75 0.55 4.36
N ALA A 106 3.86 1.31 4.49
CA ALA A 106 5.19 0.74 4.66
C ALA A 106 5.26 -0.27 5.80
N PHE A 107 4.72 0.10 6.97
CA PHE A 107 4.75 -0.75 8.15
C PHE A 107 3.98 -2.07 7.94
N VAL A 108 2.79 -2.01 7.35
CA VAL A 108 1.99 -3.21 7.06
C VAL A 108 2.69 -4.12 6.06
N VAL A 109 3.23 -3.55 4.99
CA VAL A 109 3.84 -4.31 3.90
C VAL A 109 5.19 -4.93 4.35
N ILE A 110 6.03 -4.16 5.03
CA ILE A 110 7.29 -4.65 5.61
C ILE A 110 7.02 -5.70 6.69
N GLY A 111 6.07 -5.46 7.59
CA GLY A 111 5.68 -6.42 8.62
C GLY A 111 5.16 -7.73 8.02
N GLY A 112 4.34 -7.62 6.97
CA GLY A 112 3.88 -8.77 6.19
C GLY A 112 5.01 -9.54 5.53
N TYR A 113 5.98 -8.84 4.93
CA TYR A 113 7.16 -9.45 4.32
C TYR A 113 7.99 -10.24 5.34
N TYR A 114 8.28 -9.65 6.51
CA TYR A 114 9.01 -10.35 7.56
C TYR A 114 8.28 -11.55 8.12
N LEU A 115 6.95 -11.46 8.30
CA LEU A 115 6.14 -12.60 8.73
C LEU A 115 6.23 -13.76 7.73
N LEU A 116 6.24 -13.45 6.42
CA LEU A 116 6.33 -14.45 5.36
C LEU A 116 7.75 -15.02 5.20
N VAL A 117 8.78 -14.18 5.29
CA VAL A 117 10.18 -14.63 5.18
C VAL A 117 10.61 -15.38 6.43
N GLY A 118 10.15 -14.99 7.62
CA GLY A 118 10.43 -15.67 8.88
C GLY A 118 9.61 -16.95 9.12
N SER A 119 8.62 -17.23 8.26
CA SER A 119 7.86 -18.49 8.27
C SER A 119 8.26 -19.45 7.14
N ALA A 120 9.28 -19.10 6.36
CA ALA A 120 9.93 -19.94 5.35
C ALA A 120 11.24 -20.52 5.91
#